data_AF-A0AAX6SLD4-F1
#
_entry.id   AF-A0AAX6SLD4-F1
#
_cell.length_a   1.000
_cell.length_b   1.000
_cell.length_c   1.000
_cell.angle_alpha   90.00
_cell.angle_beta   90.00
_cell.angle_gamma   90.00
#
_symmetry.space_group_name_H-M   'P 1'
#
loop_
_entity.id
_entity.type
_entity.pdbx_description
1 polymer ?
#
loop_
_entity_poly.entity_id
_entity_poly.type
_entity_poly.pdbx_seq_one_letter_code
_entity_poly.pdbx_strand_id
1 'polypeptide(L)'
;MASGGGGGETLGGPRVLVVGGGIAGLGAAQRLCGHPAAPHLRILEATARAGGRIRSERGFGGMVEVGAHWIHGPSQGNPVFQLAAAFGLLGEKELSEENQLVDTGGHLALPSMCCTSSGTRVSLELVAEMASLFYELIDQTREFLHVAETPVPSVGEYLKKEIGQHVAHWTEDEDTKNLKLAILNTFFNVECCISGTHSMDLVALAPFGEYTVLPGLDCTFSGGYQGLTNHIMGSLPKDVMVFNKPVKTVRWNGSFQEAAFPGETFPVLVECDDGGQFPAHHVVITVPLGFLKEHQGTFFEPPLPAAKVEAIRKIGFGTNNKVFLEFQEPFWEPDCQFIQVVWEDTSPLHDIASGLQDTWFKKLIGFLVLPSFKYVCACALWVHCWAGVRVYGDFVR
;
A
#
# COMPACT_ATOMS: atom_id res chain seq x y z
N MET A 1 -39.04 57.72 -2.65
CA MET A 1 -38.42 57.23 -1.41
C MET A 1 -37.83 55.86 -1.71
N ALA A 2 -36.52 55.73 -1.60
CA ALA A 2 -35.81 54.47 -1.68
C ALA A 2 -35.90 53.76 -0.33
N SER A 3 -36.14 52.45 -0.33
CA SER A 3 -35.88 51.59 0.82
C SER A 3 -35.10 50.38 0.31
N GLY A 4 -33.78 50.47 0.42
CA GLY A 4 -32.88 49.33 0.30
C GLY A 4 -33.06 48.40 1.49
N GLY A 5 -33.14 47.09 1.21
CA GLY A 5 -32.99 46.03 2.20
C GLY A 5 -31.78 45.21 1.77
N GLY A 6 -30.71 45.30 2.56
CA GLY A 6 -29.38 44.80 2.25
C GLY A 6 -29.35 43.30 2.00
N GLY A 7 -28.74 42.91 0.88
CA GLY A 7 -28.19 41.58 0.71
C GLY A 7 -27.04 41.44 1.71
N GLY A 8 -27.24 40.62 2.75
CA GLY A 8 -26.15 40.17 3.59
C GLY A 8 -25.16 39.41 2.71
N GLU A 9 -23.97 39.98 2.56
CA GLU A 9 -22.82 39.28 2.00
C GLU A 9 -22.63 37.96 2.76
N THR A 10 -22.57 36.86 2.02
CA THR A 10 -22.29 35.54 2.58
C THR A 10 -20.92 35.57 3.24
N LEU A 11 -20.88 35.55 4.58
CA LEU A 11 -19.70 35.18 5.36
C LEU A 11 -19.17 33.86 4.77
N GLY A 12 -17.92 33.87 4.27
CA GLY A 12 -17.32 32.73 3.57
C GLY A 12 -17.39 31.45 4.40
N GLY A 13 -17.61 30.31 3.73
CA GLY A 13 -17.69 29.01 4.40
C GLY A 13 -16.41 28.65 5.18
N PRO A 14 -16.45 27.63 6.05
CA PRO A 14 -15.31 27.24 6.88
C PRO A 14 -14.03 27.02 6.06
N ARG A 15 -12.91 27.54 6.54
CA ARG A 15 -11.58 27.27 5.96
C ARG A 15 -11.10 25.88 6.35
N VAL A 16 -10.86 25.04 5.36
CA VAL A 16 -10.39 23.66 5.54
C VAL A 16 -9.07 23.48 4.82
N LEU A 17 -8.09 22.89 5.50
CA LEU A 17 -6.84 22.45 4.90
C LEU A 17 -6.77 20.93 4.89
N VAL A 18 -6.30 20.36 3.78
CA VAL A 18 -5.96 18.94 3.67
C VAL A 18 -4.45 18.85 3.52
N VAL A 19 -3.79 18.07 4.36
CA VAL A 19 -2.34 17.86 4.28
C VAL A 19 -2.06 16.51 3.63
N GLY A 20 -1.53 16.56 2.40
CA GLY A 20 -1.28 15.41 1.53
C GLY A 20 -2.25 15.31 0.34
N GLY A 21 -1.70 15.23 -0.87
CA GLY A 21 -2.39 15.07 -2.15
C GLY A 21 -2.50 13.62 -2.61
N GLY A 22 -2.52 12.66 -1.69
CA GLY A 22 -2.82 11.25 -1.98
C GLY A 22 -4.31 10.98 -2.17
N ILE A 23 -4.69 9.74 -2.50
CA ILE A 23 -6.11 9.38 -2.74
C ILE A 23 -7.04 9.71 -1.57
N ALA A 24 -6.56 9.58 -0.33
CA ALA A 24 -7.33 9.94 0.86
C ALA A 24 -7.61 11.46 0.93
N GLY A 25 -6.57 12.29 0.70
CA GLY A 25 -6.71 13.75 0.69
C GLY A 25 -7.55 14.25 -0.47
N LEU A 26 -7.34 13.69 -1.67
CA LEU A 26 -8.14 13.99 -2.86
C LEU A 26 -9.61 13.57 -2.68
N GLY A 27 -9.87 12.40 -2.10
CA GLY A 27 -11.22 11.93 -1.80
C GLY A 27 -11.94 12.82 -0.78
N ALA A 28 -11.25 13.21 0.30
CA ALA A 28 -11.78 14.15 1.29
C ALA A 28 -12.12 15.50 0.64
N ALA A 29 -11.21 16.03 -0.19
CA ALA A 29 -11.41 17.28 -0.90
C ALA A 29 -12.59 17.22 -1.88
N GLN A 30 -12.71 16.14 -2.66
CA GLN A 30 -13.81 15.95 -3.60
C GLN A 30 -15.17 15.99 -2.90
N ARG A 31 -15.29 15.35 -1.72
CA ARG A 31 -16.52 15.38 -0.92
C ARG A 31 -16.79 16.74 -0.30
N LEU A 32 -15.76 17.43 0.19
CA LEU A 32 -15.90 18.75 0.81
C LEU A 32 -16.23 19.84 -0.22
N CYS A 33 -15.69 19.78 -1.43
CA CYS A 33 -16.04 20.71 -2.52
C CYS A 33 -17.52 20.61 -2.91
N GLY A 34 -18.12 19.42 -2.82
CA GLY A 34 -19.55 19.21 -3.05
C GLY A 34 -20.45 19.57 -1.87
N HIS A 35 -19.89 20.04 -0.75
CA HIS A 35 -20.66 20.29 0.47
C HIS A 35 -21.43 21.62 0.40
N PRO A 36 -22.71 21.68 0.82
CA PRO A 36 -23.53 22.90 0.74
C PRO A 36 -22.96 24.12 1.46
N ALA A 37 -22.14 23.90 2.49
CA ALA A 37 -21.46 24.96 3.24
C ALA A 37 -20.31 25.65 2.46
N ALA A 38 -20.00 25.17 1.24
CA ALA A 38 -18.98 25.73 0.33
C ALA A 38 -17.67 26.14 1.06
N PRO A 39 -16.95 25.17 1.67
CA PRO A 39 -15.75 25.49 2.44
C PRO A 39 -14.65 26.09 1.56
N HIS A 40 -13.89 27.02 2.11
CA HIS A 40 -12.65 27.49 1.47
C HIS A 40 -11.56 26.43 1.68
N LEU A 41 -11.35 25.61 0.67
CA LEU A 41 -10.50 24.41 0.72
C LEU A 41 -9.14 24.64 0.04
N ARG A 42 -8.06 24.17 0.68
CA ARG A 42 -6.76 23.94 0.01
C ARG A 42 -6.18 22.59 0.40
N ILE A 43 -5.48 21.96 -0.53
CA ILE A 43 -4.66 20.77 -0.32
C ILE A 43 -3.19 21.21 -0.37
N LEU A 44 -2.44 20.94 0.69
CA LEU A 44 -1.00 21.20 0.77
C LEU A 44 -0.27 19.87 0.51
N GLU A 45 0.38 19.78 -0.65
CA GLU A 45 1.13 18.60 -1.08
C GLU A 45 2.63 18.89 -1.02
N ALA A 46 3.36 18.04 -0.30
CA ALA A 46 4.79 18.23 -0.06
C ALA A 46 5.61 18.13 -1.35
N THR A 47 5.22 17.23 -2.25
CA THR A 47 5.94 16.96 -3.50
C THR A 47 5.41 17.81 -4.67
N ALA A 48 6.04 17.67 -5.83
CA ALA A 48 5.60 18.30 -7.06
C ALA A 48 4.41 17.59 -7.74
N ARG A 49 3.88 16.50 -7.15
CA ARG A 49 2.82 15.67 -7.77
C ARG A 49 1.76 15.22 -6.77
N ALA A 50 0.55 14.99 -7.27
CA ALA A 50 -0.49 14.29 -6.51
C ALA A 50 -0.29 12.76 -6.59
N GLY A 51 -1.12 12.02 -5.85
CA GLY A 51 -1.22 10.56 -5.87
C GLY A 51 -0.48 9.86 -4.74
N GLY A 52 0.60 10.45 -4.21
CA GLY A 52 1.36 9.88 -3.10
C GLY A 52 1.91 8.48 -3.44
N ARG A 53 1.44 7.45 -2.73
CA ARG A 53 1.79 6.03 -2.95
C ARG A 53 1.10 5.39 -4.16
N ILE A 54 0.18 6.08 -4.82
CA ILE A 54 -0.22 5.77 -6.20
C ILE A 54 0.73 6.57 -7.10
N ARG A 55 1.62 5.86 -7.81
CA ARG A 55 2.67 6.46 -8.64
C ARG A 55 2.91 5.58 -9.86
N SER A 56 2.58 6.12 -11.02
CA SER A 56 2.80 5.50 -12.32
C SER A 56 3.84 6.32 -13.07
N GLU A 57 4.81 5.65 -13.69
CA GLU A 57 5.89 6.29 -14.44
C GLU A 57 5.96 5.79 -15.86
N ARG A 58 6.41 6.66 -16.78
CA ARG A 58 6.76 6.25 -18.14
C ARG A 58 8.14 5.63 -18.13
N GLY A 59 8.26 4.41 -18.62
CA GLY A 59 9.51 3.68 -18.73
C GLY A 59 9.37 2.49 -19.69
N PHE A 60 10.48 2.04 -20.28
CA PHE A 60 10.52 0.83 -21.12
C PHE A 60 9.49 0.80 -22.27
N GLY A 61 9.17 1.99 -22.83
CA GLY A 61 8.16 2.13 -23.89
C GLY A 61 6.70 2.10 -23.44
N GLY A 62 6.41 2.09 -22.13
CA GLY A 62 5.05 2.02 -21.57
C GLY A 62 4.90 2.68 -20.20
N MET A 63 3.92 2.21 -19.41
CA MET A 63 3.64 2.68 -18.06
C MET A 63 4.00 1.61 -17.02
N VAL A 64 4.79 1.95 -16.02
CA VAL A 64 5.12 1.07 -14.88
C VAL A 64 4.59 1.63 -13.58
N GLU A 65 4.10 0.75 -12.70
CA GLU A 65 3.59 1.14 -11.39
C GLU A 65 4.67 1.07 -10.33
N VAL A 66 5.22 2.19 -9.90
CA VAL A 66 6.20 2.25 -8.80
C VAL A 66 5.52 2.00 -7.45
N GLY A 67 4.26 2.43 -7.31
CA GLY A 67 3.49 2.36 -6.07
C GLY A 67 2.44 1.25 -6.05
N ALA A 68 1.19 1.58 -5.72
CA ALA A 68 0.06 0.64 -5.83
C ALA A 68 -0.02 0.04 -7.25
N HIS A 69 -0.30 -1.27 -7.35
CA HIS A 69 -0.31 -2.00 -8.63
C HIS A 69 -1.72 -2.47 -9.01
N TRP A 70 -2.49 -2.98 -8.04
CA TRP A 70 -3.77 -3.65 -8.28
C TRP A 70 -4.96 -2.92 -7.66
N ILE A 71 -6.13 -3.12 -8.26
CA ILE A 71 -7.40 -3.05 -7.54
C ILE A 71 -7.61 -4.43 -6.92
N HIS A 72 -7.52 -4.52 -5.60
CA HIS A 72 -7.77 -5.77 -4.88
C HIS A 72 -9.27 -6.03 -4.75
N GLY A 73 -9.74 -7.18 -5.24
CA GLY A 73 -11.16 -7.49 -5.31
C GLY A 73 -11.98 -6.46 -6.12
N PRO A 74 -11.76 -6.36 -7.44
CA PRO A 74 -12.48 -5.44 -8.31
C PRO A 74 -13.92 -5.91 -8.47
N SER A 75 -14.78 -5.46 -7.58
CA SER A 75 -16.22 -5.78 -7.55
C SER A 75 -17.04 -4.57 -7.16
N GLN A 76 -18.38 -4.69 -7.21
CA GLN A 76 -19.28 -3.58 -6.91
C GLN A 76 -19.09 -2.98 -5.51
N GLY A 77 -18.62 -3.78 -4.53
CA GLY A 77 -18.32 -3.33 -3.17
C GLY A 77 -17.04 -2.50 -3.05
N ASN A 78 -16.20 -2.46 -4.09
CA ASN A 78 -14.94 -1.73 -4.08
C ASN A 78 -15.10 -0.31 -4.68
N PRO A 79 -14.97 0.77 -3.90
CA PRO A 79 -15.14 2.13 -4.41
C PRO A 79 -14.05 2.56 -5.40
N VAL A 80 -12.86 1.95 -5.34
CA VAL A 80 -11.79 2.21 -6.31
C VAL A 80 -12.15 1.63 -7.67
N PHE A 81 -12.70 0.40 -7.69
CA PHE A 81 -13.22 -0.22 -8.91
C PHE A 81 -14.33 0.62 -9.55
N GLN A 82 -15.30 1.07 -8.75
CA GLN A 82 -16.40 1.92 -9.22
C GLN A 82 -15.91 3.21 -9.87
N LEU A 83 -14.95 3.90 -9.23
CA LEU A 83 -14.37 5.13 -9.79
C LEU A 83 -13.55 4.84 -11.05
N ALA A 84 -12.75 3.76 -11.07
CA ALA A 84 -11.98 3.38 -12.23
C ALA A 84 -12.88 3.04 -13.42
N ALA A 85 -13.99 2.34 -13.21
CA ALA A 85 -15.01 2.08 -14.21
C ALA A 85 -15.67 3.38 -14.71
N ALA A 86 -16.10 4.25 -13.79
CA ALA A 86 -16.74 5.53 -14.14
C ALA A 86 -15.82 6.47 -14.92
N PHE A 87 -14.51 6.40 -14.70
CA PHE A 87 -13.50 7.17 -15.45
C PHE A 87 -13.01 6.47 -16.72
N GLY A 88 -13.54 5.30 -17.06
CA GLY A 88 -13.13 4.55 -18.25
C GLY A 88 -11.67 4.07 -18.20
N LEU A 89 -11.18 3.74 -17.01
CA LEU A 89 -9.79 3.31 -16.77
C LEU A 89 -9.60 1.78 -16.81
N LEU A 90 -10.68 1.02 -16.98
CA LEU A 90 -10.69 -0.45 -16.98
C LEU A 90 -11.13 -0.98 -18.35
N GLY A 91 -10.60 -2.15 -18.73
CA GLY A 91 -10.99 -2.85 -19.95
C GLY A 91 -12.21 -3.75 -19.76
N GLU A 92 -12.67 -4.37 -20.86
CA GLU A 92 -13.86 -5.22 -20.85
C GLU A 92 -13.72 -6.45 -19.95
N LYS A 93 -12.52 -7.04 -19.88
CA LYS A 93 -12.25 -8.21 -19.03
C LYS A 93 -12.38 -7.87 -17.56
N GLU A 94 -11.78 -6.76 -17.15
CA GLU A 94 -11.78 -6.28 -15.77
C GLU A 94 -13.20 -5.89 -15.32
N LEU A 95 -14.03 -5.39 -16.25
CA LEU A 95 -15.42 -5.01 -15.99
C LEU A 95 -16.42 -6.19 -16.03
N SER A 96 -16.01 -7.36 -16.52
CA SER A 96 -16.92 -8.51 -16.69
C SER A 96 -17.49 -9.01 -15.36
N GLU A 97 -18.74 -9.51 -15.38
CA GLU A 97 -19.34 -10.17 -14.22
C GLU A 97 -18.54 -11.40 -13.79
N GLU A 98 -17.99 -12.13 -14.75
CA GLU A 98 -17.12 -13.29 -14.50
C GLU A 98 -15.93 -12.91 -13.62
N ASN A 99 -15.21 -11.84 -13.96
CA ASN A 99 -14.08 -11.37 -13.17
C ASN A 99 -14.50 -10.94 -11.76
N GLN A 100 -15.63 -10.23 -11.63
CA GLN A 100 -16.13 -9.69 -10.36
C GLN A 100 -16.60 -10.78 -9.38
N LEU A 101 -16.98 -11.97 -9.87
CA LEU A 101 -17.48 -13.09 -9.06
C LEU A 101 -16.39 -14.08 -8.62
N VAL A 102 -15.15 -13.94 -9.09
CA VAL A 102 -14.05 -14.82 -8.68
C VAL A 102 -13.77 -14.62 -7.20
N ASP A 103 -13.86 -15.70 -6.43
CA ASP A 103 -13.38 -15.73 -5.04
C ASP A 103 -11.94 -16.23 -5.01
N THR A 104 -11.00 -15.30 -4.81
CA THR A 104 -9.58 -15.61 -4.71
C THR A 104 -9.15 -15.96 -3.28
N GLY A 105 -10.02 -15.77 -2.29
CA GLY A 105 -9.65 -15.84 -0.87
C GLY A 105 -8.60 -14.81 -0.44
N GLY A 106 -8.19 -13.89 -1.34
CA GLY A 106 -7.08 -12.95 -1.12
C GLY A 106 -5.70 -13.54 -1.44
N HIS A 107 -5.65 -14.78 -1.92
CA HIS A 107 -4.42 -15.49 -2.24
C HIS A 107 -3.93 -15.15 -3.65
N LEU A 108 -2.62 -15.14 -3.86
CA LEU A 108 -2.06 -14.97 -5.20
C LEU A 108 -2.31 -16.22 -6.05
N ALA A 109 -2.51 -16.01 -7.36
CA ALA A 109 -2.56 -17.12 -8.31
C ALA A 109 -1.25 -17.93 -8.28
N LEU A 110 -1.37 -19.24 -8.53
CA LEU A 110 -0.21 -20.12 -8.68
C LEU A 110 0.72 -19.59 -9.80
N PRO A 111 2.04 -19.76 -9.67
CA PRO A 111 2.98 -19.29 -10.67
C PRO A 111 2.80 -20.00 -12.00
N SER A 112 3.10 -19.30 -13.10
CA SER A 112 3.20 -19.91 -14.43
C SER A 112 4.44 -20.79 -14.55
N MET A 113 5.50 -20.46 -13.82
CA MET A 113 6.74 -21.22 -13.75
C MET A 113 7.39 -21.06 -12.37
N CYS A 114 7.98 -22.13 -11.85
CA CYS A 114 8.73 -22.11 -10.61
C CYS A 114 10.10 -22.75 -10.84
N CYS A 115 11.16 -22.06 -10.41
CA CYS A 115 12.54 -22.53 -10.54
C CYS A 115 13.29 -22.40 -9.22
N THR A 116 14.19 -23.33 -8.95
CA THR A 116 15.12 -23.24 -7.83
C THR A 116 16.26 -22.26 -8.12
N SER A 117 16.99 -21.85 -7.08
CA SER A 117 18.21 -21.04 -7.20
C SER A 117 19.32 -21.69 -8.04
N SER A 118 19.36 -23.01 -8.13
CA SER A 118 20.26 -23.78 -9.01
C SER A 118 19.82 -23.80 -10.47
N GLY A 119 18.64 -23.25 -10.80
CA GLY A 119 18.10 -23.21 -12.15
C GLY A 119 17.26 -24.44 -12.53
N THR A 120 16.92 -25.30 -11.58
CA THR A 120 16.09 -26.48 -11.81
C THR A 120 14.61 -26.11 -11.77
N ARG A 121 13.80 -26.63 -12.70
CA ARG A 121 12.34 -26.45 -12.67
C ARG A 121 11.72 -27.23 -11.51
N VAL A 122 10.84 -26.58 -10.76
CA VAL A 122 10.05 -27.20 -9.69
C VAL A 122 8.70 -27.64 -10.25
N SER A 123 8.23 -28.83 -9.86
CA SER A 123 6.89 -29.31 -10.25
C SER A 123 5.80 -28.36 -9.75
N LEU A 124 4.91 -27.92 -10.64
CA LEU A 124 3.76 -27.09 -10.26
C LEU A 124 2.77 -27.84 -9.35
N GLU A 125 2.73 -29.17 -9.43
CA GLU A 125 1.93 -30.00 -8.51
C GLU A 125 2.47 -29.90 -7.08
N LEU A 126 3.79 -29.96 -6.91
CA LEU A 126 4.44 -29.79 -5.60
C LEU A 126 4.27 -28.37 -5.06
N VAL A 127 4.35 -27.35 -5.93
CA VAL A 127 4.08 -25.96 -5.55
C VAL A 127 2.62 -25.80 -5.10
N ALA A 128 1.68 -26.40 -5.82
CA ALA A 128 0.26 -26.37 -5.46
C ALA A 128 -0.01 -27.10 -4.14
N GLU A 129 0.62 -28.25 -3.89
CA GLU A 129 0.53 -28.97 -2.61
C GLU A 129 0.97 -28.08 -1.44
N MET A 130 2.12 -27.42 -1.57
CA MET A 130 2.64 -26.53 -0.53
C MET A 130 1.84 -25.23 -0.39
N ALA A 131 1.28 -24.73 -1.49
CA ALA A 131 0.38 -23.58 -1.49
C ALA A 131 -0.88 -23.89 -0.68
N SER A 132 -1.52 -25.04 -0.95
CA SER A 132 -2.72 -25.48 -0.21
C SER A 132 -2.43 -25.57 1.29
N LEU A 133 -1.35 -26.23 1.69
CA LEU A 133 -0.94 -26.30 3.10
C LEU A 133 -0.76 -24.89 3.70
N PHE A 134 -0.01 -24.01 3.04
CA PHE A 134 0.28 -22.69 3.57
C PHE A 134 -0.98 -21.83 3.70
N TYR A 135 -1.82 -21.79 2.66
CA TYR A 135 -3.01 -20.94 2.62
C TYR A 135 -4.14 -21.47 3.51
N GLU A 136 -4.26 -22.78 3.70
CA GLU A 136 -5.15 -23.36 4.73
C GLU A 136 -4.76 -22.86 6.12
N LEU A 137 -3.47 -22.86 6.47
CA LEU A 137 -3.01 -22.33 7.76
C LEU A 137 -3.24 -20.81 7.88
N ILE A 138 -3.06 -20.05 6.79
CA ILE A 138 -3.41 -18.63 6.75
C ILE A 138 -4.90 -18.44 7.04
N ASP A 139 -5.79 -19.21 6.41
CA ASP A 139 -7.23 -19.08 6.63
C ASP A 139 -7.65 -19.49 8.05
N GLN A 140 -6.97 -20.46 8.65
CA GLN A 140 -7.18 -20.85 10.06
C GLN A 140 -6.84 -19.72 11.05
N THR A 141 -5.99 -18.75 10.68
CA THR A 141 -5.70 -17.61 11.57
C THR A 141 -6.95 -16.79 11.92
N ARG A 142 -8.01 -16.88 11.11
CA ARG A 142 -9.30 -16.22 11.36
C ARG A 142 -9.99 -16.75 12.62
N GLU A 143 -9.66 -17.94 13.09
CA GLU A 143 -10.17 -18.51 14.33
C GLU A 143 -9.73 -17.70 15.57
N PHE A 144 -8.65 -16.93 15.46
CA PHE A 144 -8.13 -16.09 16.54
C PHE A 144 -8.75 -14.68 16.58
N LEU A 145 -9.64 -14.38 15.65
CA LEU A 145 -10.34 -13.10 15.62
C LEU A 145 -11.19 -12.94 16.89
N HIS A 146 -11.00 -11.81 17.59
CA HIS A 146 -11.67 -11.48 18.86
C HIS A 146 -11.34 -12.40 20.05
N VAL A 147 -10.35 -13.27 19.94
CA VAL A 147 -9.88 -14.07 21.08
C VAL A 147 -9.05 -13.17 22.03
N ALA A 148 -9.31 -13.27 23.33
CA ALA A 148 -8.66 -12.44 24.35
C ALA A 148 -7.17 -12.77 24.54
N GLU A 149 -6.81 -14.04 24.43
CA GLU A 149 -5.43 -14.54 24.54
C GLU A 149 -5.16 -15.56 23.43
N THR A 150 -4.17 -15.28 22.59
CA THR A 150 -3.74 -16.19 21.52
C THR A 150 -2.66 -17.15 22.03
N PRO A 151 -2.56 -18.36 21.45
CA PRO A 151 -1.55 -19.34 21.86
C PRO A 151 -0.12 -18.88 21.59
N VAL A 152 0.05 -18.00 20.60
CA VAL A 152 1.30 -17.33 20.23
C VAL A 152 0.98 -15.88 19.82
N PRO A 153 1.92 -14.93 19.92
CA PRO A 153 1.60 -13.53 19.68
C PRO A 153 1.53 -13.15 18.19
N SER A 154 2.13 -13.95 17.30
CA SER A 154 2.26 -13.60 15.88
C SER A 154 1.76 -14.67 14.91
N VAL A 155 1.41 -14.24 13.70
CA VAL A 155 1.05 -15.11 12.58
C VAL A 155 2.22 -16.03 12.24
N GLY A 156 3.44 -15.49 12.17
CA GLY A 156 4.62 -16.28 11.82
C GLY A 156 4.93 -17.40 12.81
N GLU A 157 4.83 -17.15 14.13
CA GLU A 157 5.00 -18.20 15.14
C GLU A 157 3.93 -19.29 15.03
N TYR A 158 2.69 -18.92 14.74
CA TYR A 158 1.61 -19.88 14.52
C TYR A 158 1.90 -20.77 13.30
N LEU A 159 2.20 -20.16 12.16
CA LEU A 159 2.52 -20.88 10.93
C LEU A 159 3.74 -21.80 11.11
N LYS A 160 4.83 -21.30 11.73
CA LYS A 160 6.04 -22.10 12.01
C LYS A 160 5.72 -23.31 12.90
N LYS A 161 4.88 -23.12 13.93
CA LYS A 161 4.47 -24.20 14.83
C LYS A 161 3.66 -25.28 14.11
N GLU A 162 2.66 -24.89 13.32
CA GLU A 162 1.81 -25.86 12.61
C GLU A 162 2.59 -26.57 11.50
N ILE A 163 3.39 -25.85 10.70
CA ILE A 163 4.27 -26.45 9.70
C ILE A 163 5.25 -27.44 10.33
N GLY A 164 5.84 -27.11 11.49
CA GLY A 164 6.71 -28.03 12.23
C GLY A 164 6.02 -29.35 12.61
N GLN A 165 4.73 -29.31 12.93
CA GLN A 165 3.92 -30.52 13.19
C GLN A 165 3.69 -31.33 11.91
N HIS A 166 3.38 -30.68 10.78
CA HIS A 166 3.22 -31.35 9.49
C HIS A 166 4.52 -32.04 9.04
N VAL A 167 5.65 -31.35 9.14
CA VAL A 167 6.97 -31.85 8.74
C VAL A 167 7.35 -33.12 9.51
N ALA A 168 6.97 -33.23 10.79
CA ALA A 168 7.23 -34.42 11.60
C ALA A 168 6.54 -35.70 11.07
N HIS A 169 5.50 -35.56 10.24
CA HIS A 169 4.75 -36.67 9.65
C HIS A 169 5.16 -36.99 8.21
N TRP A 170 6.05 -36.20 7.61
CA TRP A 170 6.55 -36.45 6.25
C TRP A 170 7.45 -37.70 6.22
N THR A 171 7.16 -38.60 5.29
CA THR A 171 7.84 -39.90 5.13
C THR A 171 8.81 -39.93 3.95
N GLU A 172 8.86 -38.84 3.18
CA GLU A 172 9.73 -38.63 2.04
C GLU A 172 11.21 -38.55 2.43
N ASP A 173 12.09 -38.63 1.43
CA ASP A 173 13.52 -38.42 1.61
C ASP A 173 13.86 -36.96 1.98
N GLU A 174 15.05 -36.75 2.55
CA GLU A 174 15.48 -35.43 3.03
C GLU A 174 15.57 -34.37 1.92
N ASP A 175 15.93 -34.73 0.69
CA ASP A 175 16.01 -33.78 -0.42
C ASP A 175 14.61 -33.26 -0.78
N THR A 176 13.63 -34.16 -0.85
CA THR A 176 12.21 -33.79 -1.05
C THR A 176 11.70 -32.91 0.09
N LYS A 177 12.00 -33.23 1.35
CA LYS A 177 11.59 -32.42 2.51
C LYS A 177 12.22 -31.02 2.49
N ASN A 178 13.50 -30.93 2.17
CA ASN A 178 14.22 -29.66 2.05
C ASN A 178 13.64 -28.80 0.93
N LEU A 179 13.28 -29.39 -0.21
CA LEU A 179 12.60 -28.69 -1.30
C LEU A 179 11.22 -28.17 -0.87
N LYS A 180 10.41 -29.00 -0.18
CA LYS A 180 9.10 -28.57 0.37
C LYS A 180 9.27 -27.38 1.32
N LEU A 181 10.26 -27.42 2.22
CA LEU A 181 10.56 -26.30 3.14
C LEU A 181 11.03 -25.04 2.40
N ALA A 182 11.84 -25.17 1.37
CA ALA A 182 12.29 -24.03 0.55
C ALA A 182 11.11 -23.37 -0.21
N ILE A 183 10.17 -24.18 -0.70
CA ILE A 183 8.92 -23.68 -1.30
C ILE A 183 8.09 -22.92 -0.25
N LEU A 184 7.89 -23.50 0.94
CA LEU A 184 7.17 -22.84 2.04
C LEU A 184 7.85 -21.53 2.46
N ASN A 185 9.18 -21.47 2.53
CA ASN A 185 9.90 -20.22 2.79
C ASN A 185 9.58 -19.13 1.75
N THR A 186 9.38 -19.52 0.49
CA THR A 186 8.96 -18.59 -0.56
C THR A 186 7.55 -18.05 -0.31
N PHE A 187 6.61 -18.90 0.13
CA PHE A 187 5.27 -18.45 0.54
C PHE A 187 5.28 -17.51 1.76
N PHE A 188 6.16 -17.74 2.76
CA PHE A 188 6.37 -16.76 3.84
C PHE A 188 6.85 -15.40 3.30
N ASN A 189 7.76 -15.39 2.32
CA ASN A 189 8.24 -14.15 1.72
C ASN A 189 7.15 -13.45 0.89
N VAL A 190 6.30 -14.23 0.19
CA VAL A 190 5.10 -13.72 -0.49
C VAL A 190 4.17 -13.05 0.51
N GLU A 191 3.86 -13.72 1.62
CA GLU A 191 2.97 -13.19 2.65
C GLU A 191 3.55 -11.93 3.33
N CYS A 192 4.89 -11.88 3.49
CA CYS A 192 5.58 -10.67 3.93
C CYS A 192 5.38 -9.49 2.95
N CYS A 193 5.35 -9.75 1.64
CA CYS A 193 5.08 -8.72 0.62
C CYS A 193 3.62 -8.25 0.66
N ILE A 194 2.67 -9.15 0.87
CA ILE A 194 1.23 -8.85 1.01
C ILE A 194 0.98 -8.00 2.26
N SER A 195 1.50 -8.45 3.40
CA SER A 195 1.37 -7.75 4.70
C SER A 195 2.24 -6.50 4.81
N GLY A 196 3.18 -6.30 3.88
CA GLY A 196 4.16 -5.21 3.94
C GLY A 196 5.00 -5.25 5.21
N THR A 197 5.50 -6.43 5.60
CA THR A 197 6.27 -6.70 6.82
C THR A 197 7.63 -7.35 6.52
N HIS A 198 8.58 -7.25 7.46
CA HIS A 198 9.86 -7.98 7.37
C HIS A 198 9.71 -9.49 7.55
N SER A 199 8.87 -9.86 8.51
CA SER A 199 8.62 -11.23 8.92
C SER A 199 7.16 -11.32 9.37
N MET A 200 6.55 -12.48 9.14
CA MET A 200 5.23 -12.78 9.69
C MET A 200 5.26 -12.88 11.22
N ASP A 201 6.44 -13.03 11.84
CA ASP A 201 6.61 -13.00 13.30
C ASP A 201 6.34 -11.59 13.90
N LEU A 202 6.30 -10.55 13.05
CA LEU A 202 5.98 -9.18 13.46
C LEU A 202 4.49 -8.84 13.27
N VAL A 203 3.71 -9.76 12.69
CA VAL A 203 2.29 -9.56 12.40
C VAL A 203 1.48 -10.19 13.52
N ALA A 204 0.71 -9.38 14.25
CA ALA A 204 -0.08 -9.86 15.38
C ALA A 204 -1.16 -10.85 14.92
N LEU A 205 -1.28 -11.98 15.63
CA LEU A 205 -2.18 -13.08 15.24
C LEU A 205 -3.67 -12.71 15.35
N ALA A 206 -4.11 -12.23 16.52
CA ALA A 206 -5.53 -11.94 16.79
C ALA A 206 -6.18 -10.95 15.81
N PRO A 207 -5.57 -9.78 15.50
CA PRO A 207 -6.18 -8.82 14.58
C PRO A 207 -5.98 -9.16 13.11
N PHE A 208 -5.23 -10.22 12.76
CA PHE A 208 -4.91 -10.52 11.36
C PHE A 208 -6.18 -10.81 10.53
N GLY A 209 -7.14 -11.52 11.11
CA GLY A 209 -8.45 -11.80 10.49
C GLY A 209 -9.40 -10.60 10.39
N GLU A 210 -9.03 -9.42 10.90
CA GLU A 210 -9.85 -8.19 10.74
C GLU A 210 -9.80 -7.65 9.29
N TYR A 211 -8.73 -7.98 8.55
CA TYR A 211 -8.60 -7.58 7.15
C TYR A 211 -9.67 -8.25 6.29
N THR A 212 -10.44 -7.44 5.56
CA THR A 212 -11.50 -7.93 4.68
C THR A 212 -11.01 -8.03 3.25
N VAL A 213 -11.05 -9.23 2.69
CA VAL A 213 -10.86 -9.48 1.26
C VAL A 213 -12.17 -9.24 0.52
N LEU A 214 -12.12 -8.45 -0.56
CA LEU A 214 -13.27 -8.27 -1.45
C LEU A 214 -13.20 -9.28 -2.61
N PRO A 215 -14.35 -9.72 -3.15
CA PRO A 215 -14.36 -10.63 -4.29
C PRO A 215 -13.88 -9.92 -5.56
N GLY A 216 -13.48 -10.73 -6.53
CA GLY A 216 -13.02 -10.32 -7.84
C GLY A 216 -11.57 -10.71 -8.07
N LEU A 217 -11.24 -11.11 -9.31
CA LEU A 217 -9.85 -11.34 -9.69
C LEU A 217 -9.13 -10.00 -9.85
N ASP A 218 -8.08 -9.80 -9.05
CA ASP A 218 -7.28 -8.57 -9.01
C ASP A 218 -6.88 -8.08 -10.40
N CYS A 219 -7.12 -6.79 -10.65
CA CYS A 219 -6.86 -6.19 -11.96
C CYS A 219 -5.92 -4.98 -11.87
N THR A 220 -5.35 -4.60 -13.01
CA THR A 220 -4.40 -3.48 -13.12
C THR A 220 -4.97 -2.35 -13.98
N PHE A 221 -4.23 -1.23 -14.08
CA PHE A 221 -4.59 -0.08 -14.88
C PHE A 221 -3.72 -0.03 -16.13
N SER A 222 -4.27 -0.34 -17.30
CA SER A 222 -3.53 -0.36 -18.56
C SER A 222 -2.87 0.98 -18.91
N GLY A 223 -3.54 2.10 -18.55
CA GLY A 223 -3.05 3.47 -18.72
C GLY A 223 -2.32 4.06 -17.51
N GLY A 224 -2.11 3.28 -16.45
CA GLY A 224 -1.50 3.72 -15.21
C GLY A 224 -2.50 4.08 -14.10
N TYR A 225 -2.27 3.56 -12.89
CA TYR A 225 -3.10 3.74 -11.69
C TYR A 225 -3.22 5.22 -11.31
N GLN A 226 -2.17 6.01 -11.53
CA GLN A 226 -2.18 7.45 -11.30
C GLN A 226 -3.24 8.18 -12.15
N GLY A 227 -3.74 7.57 -13.22
CA GLY A 227 -4.93 8.05 -13.94
C GLY A 227 -6.13 8.26 -13.02
N LEU A 228 -6.33 7.41 -12.02
CA LEU A 228 -7.43 7.53 -11.05
C LEU A 228 -7.32 8.83 -10.23
N THR A 229 -6.17 9.07 -9.61
CA THR A 229 -5.95 10.26 -8.78
C THR A 229 -5.91 11.53 -9.61
N ASN A 230 -5.44 11.47 -10.86
CA ASN A 230 -5.51 12.58 -11.81
C ASN A 230 -6.95 12.96 -12.15
N HIS A 231 -7.86 11.99 -12.36
CA HIS A 231 -9.28 12.26 -12.61
C HIS A 231 -9.96 12.89 -11.39
N ILE A 232 -9.71 12.37 -10.19
CA ILE A 232 -10.25 12.97 -8.95
C ILE A 232 -9.75 14.42 -8.81
N MET A 233 -8.45 14.65 -8.97
CA MET A 233 -7.85 15.99 -8.93
C MET A 233 -8.43 16.92 -9.99
N GLY A 234 -8.63 16.46 -11.22
CA GLY A 234 -9.21 17.24 -12.32
C GLY A 234 -10.68 17.65 -12.09
N SER A 235 -11.38 16.97 -11.17
CA SER A 235 -12.73 17.35 -10.74
C SER A 235 -12.76 18.47 -9.69
N LEU A 236 -11.62 18.79 -9.08
CA LEU A 236 -11.50 19.83 -8.06
C LEU A 236 -11.36 21.23 -8.70
N PRO A 237 -11.76 22.31 -8.02
CA PRO A 237 -11.47 23.67 -8.46
C PRO A 237 -9.96 23.90 -8.65
N LYS A 238 -9.59 24.68 -9.67
CA LYS A 238 -8.20 24.82 -10.16
C LYS A 238 -7.18 25.24 -9.10
N ASP A 239 -7.58 26.05 -8.12
CA ASP A 239 -6.68 26.66 -7.15
C ASP A 239 -6.65 25.91 -5.80
N VAL A 240 -7.31 24.75 -5.69
CA VAL A 240 -7.33 23.97 -4.44
C VAL A 240 -5.98 23.31 -4.17
N MET A 241 -5.28 22.83 -5.20
CA MET A 241 -4.00 22.14 -5.04
C MET A 241 -2.83 23.12 -4.90
N VAL A 242 -2.03 22.96 -3.86
CA VAL A 242 -0.77 23.69 -3.66
C VAL A 242 0.38 22.68 -3.52
N PHE A 243 1.14 22.51 -4.61
CA PHE A 243 2.30 21.62 -4.68
C PHE A 243 3.56 22.25 -4.10
N ASN A 244 4.57 21.41 -3.83
CA ASN A 244 5.84 21.81 -3.22
C ASN A 244 5.62 22.64 -1.95
N LYS A 245 4.62 22.24 -1.16
CA LYS A 245 4.18 22.93 0.04
C LYS A 245 4.21 21.99 1.25
N PRO A 246 5.40 21.50 1.63
CA PRO A 246 5.53 20.63 2.79
C PRO A 246 5.10 21.39 4.04
N VAL A 247 4.18 20.78 4.79
CA VAL A 247 3.76 21.27 6.10
C VAL A 247 4.82 20.87 7.12
N LYS A 248 5.21 21.83 7.95
CA LYS A 248 6.22 21.67 9.00
C LYS A 248 5.58 21.37 10.35
N THR A 249 4.60 22.20 10.73
CA THR A 249 3.94 22.10 12.04
C THR A 249 2.48 22.52 11.94
N VAL A 250 1.60 21.75 12.57
CA VAL A 250 0.18 22.05 12.77
C VAL A 250 -0.01 22.54 14.19
N ARG A 251 -0.21 23.85 14.34
CA ARG A 251 -0.50 24.49 15.62
C ARG A 251 -2.00 24.50 15.86
N TRP A 252 -2.48 23.79 16.88
CA TRP A 252 -3.91 23.61 17.15
C TRP A 252 -4.26 23.94 18.61
N ASN A 253 -5.55 23.93 18.96
CA ASN A 253 -6.04 24.34 20.27
C ASN A 253 -5.61 25.77 20.66
N GLY A 254 -5.60 26.67 19.67
CA GLY A 254 -5.19 28.06 19.84
C GLY A 254 -6.27 29.06 19.40
N SER A 255 -5.88 30.34 19.38
CA SER A 255 -6.66 31.43 18.79
C SER A 255 -5.70 32.29 17.98
N PHE A 256 -5.68 32.06 16.67
CA PHE A 256 -4.71 32.65 15.74
C PHE A 256 -5.40 33.72 14.89
N GLN A 257 -4.94 34.97 14.98
CA GLN A 257 -5.46 36.05 14.17
C GLN A 257 -4.87 36.02 12.76
N GLU A 258 -5.72 36.16 11.75
CA GLU A 258 -5.28 36.39 10.39
C GLU A 258 -4.63 37.78 10.25
N ALA A 259 -3.64 37.90 9.36
CA ALA A 259 -2.91 39.14 9.13
C ALA A 259 -3.74 40.24 8.42
N ALA A 260 -4.84 39.87 7.75
CA ALA A 260 -5.76 40.81 7.10
C ALA A 260 -6.57 41.59 8.15
N PHE A 261 -6.93 42.85 7.86
CA PHE A 261 -7.73 43.67 8.77
C PHE A 261 -9.19 43.78 8.27
N PRO A 262 -10.22 43.50 9.11
CA PRO A 262 -10.15 43.06 10.51
C PRO A 262 -9.76 41.56 10.62
N GLY A 263 -8.84 41.24 11.54
CA GLY A 263 -8.26 39.89 11.67
C GLY A 263 -9.24 38.87 12.25
N GLU A 264 -9.77 37.99 11.40
CA GLU A 264 -10.55 36.83 11.81
C GLU A 264 -9.67 35.87 12.64
N THR A 265 -10.26 35.24 13.67
CA THR A 265 -9.56 34.31 14.56
C THR A 265 -9.85 32.86 14.19
N PHE A 266 -8.80 32.04 14.11
CA PHE A 266 -8.88 30.63 13.75
C PHE A 266 -8.36 29.71 14.86
N PRO A 267 -8.94 28.51 15.04
CA PRO A 267 -8.49 27.57 16.06
C PRO A 267 -7.19 26.82 15.70
N VAL A 268 -6.79 26.84 14.42
CA VAL A 268 -5.62 26.12 13.90
C VAL A 268 -4.81 27.02 12.98
N LEU A 269 -3.49 26.91 13.05
CA LEU A 269 -2.52 27.54 12.15
C LEU A 269 -1.57 26.47 11.60
N VAL A 270 -1.51 26.34 10.28
CA VAL A 270 -0.59 25.42 9.61
C VAL A 270 0.63 26.20 9.12
N GLU A 271 1.82 25.82 9.60
CA GLU A 271 3.12 26.37 9.22
C GLU A 271 3.78 25.44 8.19
N CYS A 272 4.23 25.97 7.07
CA CYS A 272 4.96 25.26 6.02
C CYS A 272 6.47 25.51 6.13
N ASP A 273 7.29 24.64 5.53
CA ASP A 273 8.77 24.79 5.60
C ASP A 273 9.28 26.09 4.96
N ASP A 274 8.55 26.62 3.98
CA ASP A 274 8.86 27.89 3.32
C ASP A 274 8.42 29.13 4.12
N GLY A 275 7.94 28.93 5.35
CA GLY A 275 7.42 29.98 6.22
C GLY A 275 5.96 30.38 5.91
N GLY A 276 5.31 29.76 4.92
CA GLY A 276 3.91 29.97 4.63
C GLY A 276 3.01 29.59 5.81
N GLN A 277 2.04 30.45 6.11
CA GLN A 277 1.10 30.25 7.23
C GLN A 277 -0.34 30.24 6.73
N PHE A 278 -1.11 29.25 7.17
CA PHE A 278 -2.48 29.06 6.75
C PHE A 278 -3.40 28.90 7.98
N PRO A 279 -4.13 29.96 8.36
CA PRO A 279 -5.18 29.87 9.37
C PRO A 279 -6.34 29.00 8.86
N ALA A 280 -6.85 28.11 9.72
CA ALA A 280 -7.92 27.18 9.35
C ALA A 280 -8.86 26.87 10.51
N HIS A 281 -10.12 26.56 10.16
CA HIS A 281 -11.09 26.00 11.10
C HIS A 281 -10.85 24.52 11.30
N HIS A 282 -10.49 23.82 10.22
CA HIS A 282 -10.27 22.38 10.22
C HIS A 282 -9.03 22.01 9.41
N VAL A 283 -8.31 20.99 9.87
CA VAL A 283 -7.18 20.40 9.15
C VAL A 283 -7.38 18.88 9.07
N VAL A 284 -7.40 18.34 7.86
CA VAL A 284 -7.46 16.90 7.60
C VAL A 284 -6.05 16.41 7.28
N ILE A 285 -5.49 15.58 8.17
CA ILE A 285 -4.13 15.06 8.04
C ILE A 285 -4.18 13.71 7.33
N THR A 286 -3.54 13.61 6.17
CA THR A 286 -3.47 12.37 5.37
C THR A 286 -2.04 11.93 5.04
N VAL A 287 -1.06 12.46 5.78
CA VAL A 287 0.36 12.07 5.66
C VAL A 287 0.54 10.58 6.04
N PRO A 288 1.53 9.88 5.46
CA PRO A 288 1.76 8.46 5.76
C PRO A 288 2.07 8.19 7.24
N LEU A 289 1.73 6.99 7.73
CA LEU A 289 2.08 6.56 9.09
C LEU A 289 3.60 6.58 9.33
N GLY A 290 4.42 6.21 8.33
CA GLY A 290 5.89 6.31 8.41
C GLY A 290 6.36 7.72 8.75
N PHE A 291 5.82 8.74 8.07
CA PHE A 291 6.09 10.15 8.37
C PHE A 291 5.67 10.51 9.80
N LEU A 292 4.49 10.08 10.25
CA LEU A 292 4.04 10.32 11.63
C LEU A 292 4.95 9.66 12.67
N LYS A 293 5.44 8.44 12.42
CA LYS A 293 6.37 7.75 13.33
C LYS A 293 7.64 8.55 13.55
N GLU A 294 8.16 9.21 12.51
CA GLU A 294 9.38 10.02 12.59
C GLU A 294 9.12 11.43 13.14
N HIS A 295 8.03 12.07 12.73
CA HIS A 295 7.86 13.51 12.91
C HIS A 295 6.73 13.92 13.87
N GLN A 296 5.91 13.00 14.43
CA GLN A 296 4.77 13.41 15.27
C GLN A 296 5.14 14.32 16.46
N GLY A 297 6.39 14.23 16.96
CA GLY A 297 6.87 15.04 18.08
C GLY A 297 7.11 16.51 17.74
N THR A 298 7.28 16.84 16.45
CA THR A 298 7.52 18.21 15.95
C THR A 298 6.42 18.69 15.00
N PHE A 299 5.65 17.77 14.42
CA PHE A 299 4.61 18.07 13.45
C PHE A 299 3.32 18.60 14.08
N PHE A 300 3.09 18.38 15.38
CA PHE A 300 1.91 18.88 16.10
C PHE A 300 2.30 19.72 17.31
N GLU A 301 1.65 20.87 17.46
CA GLU A 301 1.80 21.73 18.63
C GLU A 301 0.43 22.23 19.12
N PRO A 302 -0.02 21.92 20.35
CA PRO A 302 0.63 21.05 21.33
C PRO A 302 0.73 19.58 20.84
N PRO A 303 1.50 18.72 21.54
CA PRO A 303 1.61 17.31 21.19
C PRO A 303 0.25 16.60 21.13
N LEU A 304 0.18 15.55 20.31
CA LEU A 304 -1.01 14.69 20.23
C LEU A 304 -1.31 14.01 21.58
N PRO A 305 -2.58 13.65 21.86
CA PRO A 305 -2.92 12.85 23.04
C PRO A 305 -2.15 11.53 23.11
N ALA A 306 -1.74 11.12 24.32
CA ALA A 306 -0.88 9.96 24.55
C ALA A 306 -1.38 8.67 23.87
N ALA A 307 -2.70 8.42 23.89
CA ALA A 307 -3.29 7.24 23.24
C ALA A 307 -3.03 7.22 21.71
N LYS A 308 -3.05 8.38 21.05
CA LYS A 308 -2.79 8.50 19.60
C LYS A 308 -1.30 8.35 19.29
N VAL A 309 -0.44 8.92 20.14
CA VAL A 309 1.02 8.76 20.07
C VAL A 309 1.42 7.28 20.18
N GLU A 310 0.82 6.57 21.14
CA GLU A 310 1.04 5.14 21.33
C GLU A 310 0.52 4.29 20.17
N ALA A 311 -0.63 4.64 19.58
CA ALA A 311 -1.12 3.97 18.37
C ALA A 311 -0.16 4.15 17.19
N ILE A 312 0.33 5.38 16.95
CA ILE A 312 1.34 5.67 15.92
C ILE A 312 2.60 4.83 16.15
N ARG A 313 3.03 4.68 17.40
CA ARG A 313 4.21 3.88 17.77
C ARG A 313 4.01 2.38 17.49
N LYS A 314 2.87 1.81 17.88
CA LYS A 314 2.63 0.36 17.87
C LYS A 314 2.21 -0.22 16.52
N ILE A 315 1.47 0.52 15.69
CA ILE A 315 1.01 0.01 14.38
C ILE A 315 2.22 -0.21 13.45
N GLY A 316 2.32 -1.36 12.80
CA GLY A 316 3.39 -1.68 11.84
C GLY A 316 3.36 -0.78 10.60
N PHE A 317 4.54 -0.44 10.07
CA PHE A 317 4.68 0.26 8.79
C PHE A 317 5.98 -0.20 8.11
N GLY A 318 5.87 -1.22 7.25
CA GLY A 318 7.04 -1.78 6.56
C GLY A 318 7.29 -1.17 5.19
N THR A 319 8.14 -1.85 4.42
CA THR A 319 8.65 -1.39 3.12
C THR A 319 8.43 -2.48 2.09
N ASN A 320 7.88 -2.17 0.93
CA ASN A 320 7.85 -3.08 -0.22
C ASN A 320 8.28 -2.28 -1.46
N ASN A 321 9.10 -2.86 -2.32
CA ASN A 321 9.69 -2.22 -3.48
C ASN A 321 9.47 -3.04 -4.74
N LYS A 322 9.72 -2.40 -5.89
CA LYS A 322 9.70 -3.06 -7.19
C LYS A 322 11.01 -2.81 -7.91
N VAL A 323 11.53 -3.84 -8.55
CA VAL A 323 12.68 -3.75 -9.46
C VAL A 323 12.19 -4.14 -10.85
N PHE A 324 12.27 -3.20 -11.79
CA PHE A 324 11.88 -3.42 -13.18
C PHE A 324 13.09 -3.85 -14.00
N LEU A 325 12.93 -4.90 -14.80
CA LEU A 325 13.97 -5.44 -15.66
C LEU A 325 13.42 -5.50 -17.10
N GLU A 326 14.13 -4.84 -18.01
CA GLU A 326 13.88 -4.89 -19.45
C GLU A 326 14.89 -5.83 -20.11
N PHE A 327 14.38 -6.72 -20.95
CA PHE A 327 15.18 -7.66 -21.71
C PHE A 327 15.08 -7.33 -23.20
N GLN A 328 16.10 -7.68 -23.99
CA GLN A 328 16.01 -7.51 -25.44
C GLN A 328 15.03 -8.51 -26.06
N GLU A 329 15.04 -9.74 -25.56
CA GLU A 329 14.16 -10.83 -25.97
C GLU A 329 13.63 -11.53 -24.70
N PRO A 330 12.34 -11.93 -24.66
CA PRO A 330 11.78 -12.59 -23.50
C PRO A 330 12.30 -14.04 -23.46
N PHE A 331 12.80 -14.46 -22.29
CA PHE A 331 13.22 -15.85 -22.08
C PHE A 331 12.08 -16.73 -21.52
N TRP A 332 10.94 -16.13 -21.23
CA TRP A 332 9.74 -16.79 -20.71
C TRP A 332 8.73 -17.07 -21.82
N GLU A 333 7.83 -18.01 -21.56
CA GLU A 333 6.74 -18.34 -22.49
C GLU A 333 5.73 -17.18 -22.63
N PRO A 334 5.05 -17.03 -23.79
CA PRO A 334 4.16 -15.89 -24.04
C PRO A 334 2.98 -15.73 -23.07
N ASP A 335 2.53 -16.81 -22.43
CA ASP A 335 1.46 -16.86 -21.45
C ASP A 335 1.95 -16.79 -19.99
N CYS A 336 3.27 -16.68 -19.78
CA CYS A 336 3.86 -16.55 -18.46
C CYS A 336 3.45 -15.23 -17.81
N GLN A 337 2.83 -15.31 -16.63
CA GLN A 337 2.43 -14.15 -15.83
C GLN A 337 3.32 -13.98 -14.61
N PHE A 338 3.73 -15.08 -13.98
CA PHE A 338 4.56 -15.04 -12.78
C PHE A 338 5.61 -16.16 -12.78
N ILE A 339 6.86 -15.76 -12.55
CA ILE A 339 8.02 -16.63 -12.40
C ILE A 339 8.41 -16.64 -10.94
N GLN A 340 8.06 -17.70 -10.20
CA GLN A 340 8.44 -17.87 -8.80
C GLN A 340 9.88 -18.39 -8.68
N VAL A 341 10.61 -17.87 -7.70
CA VAL A 341 11.97 -18.32 -7.38
C VAL A 341 11.97 -19.00 -6.02
N VAL A 342 12.45 -20.24 -5.98
CA VAL A 342 12.65 -21.02 -4.75
C VAL A 342 14.12 -21.02 -4.39
N TRP A 343 14.45 -20.48 -3.22
CA TRP A 343 15.82 -20.46 -2.72
C TRP A 343 16.14 -21.77 -2.02
N GLU A 344 17.01 -22.59 -2.59
CA GLU A 344 17.46 -23.84 -1.97
C GLU A 344 18.17 -23.57 -0.64
N ASP A 345 18.18 -24.59 0.22
CA ASP A 345 18.74 -24.56 1.58
C ASP A 345 18.10 -23.48 2.47
N THR A 346 16.86 -23.07 2.17
CA THR A 346 16.07 -22.18 3.02
C THR A 346 14.90 -22.93 3.65
N SER A 347 14.52 -22.52 4.86
CA SER A 347 13.39 -23.08 5.60
C SER A 347 12.74 -21.98 6.44
N PRO A 348 11.41 -21.91 6.51
CA PRO A 348 10.74 -20.95 7.38
C PRO A 348 10.90 -21.30 8.87
N LEU A 349 11.32 -22.53 9.19
CA LEU A 349 11.49 -23.00 10.57
C LEU A 349 12.84 -22.57 11.19
N HIS A 350 13.74 -22.02 10.38
CA HIS A 350 15.06 -21.57 10.81
C HIS A 350 15.29 -20.13 10.36
N ASP A 351 15.54 -19.23 11.31
CA ASP A 351 15.84 -17.85 10.97
C ASP A 351 17.25 -17.74 10.37
N ILE A 352 17.35 -17.22 9.15
CA ILE A 352 18.62 -16.75 8.59
C ILE A 352 18.91 -15.38 9.22
N ALA A 353 19.22 -15.37 10.52
CA ALA A 353 19.42 -14.15 11.29
C ALA A 353 20.77 -13.43 10.99
N SER A 354 21.66 -14.02 10.20
CA SER A 354 22.97 -13.46 9.90
C SER A 354 23.23 -13.39 8.39
N GLY A 355 23.56 -12.19 7.88
CA GLY A 355 24.09 -12.02 6.51
C GLY A 355 23.15 -11.41 5.46
N LEU A 356 22.08 -10.70 5.85
CA LEU A 356 21.16 -10.03 4.90
C LEU A 356 21.86 -9.11 3.89
N GLN A 357 23.05 -8.58 4.18
CA GLN A 357 23.80 -7.75 3.23
C GLN A 357 24.24 -8.52 1.98
N ASP A 358 24.68 -9.77 2.15
CA ASP A 358 25.21 -10.59 1.06
C ASP A 358 24.13 -11.46 0.40
N THR A 359 22.92 -11.49 0.98
CA THR A 359 21.83 -12.40 0.58
C THR A 359 20.46 -11.72 0.47
N TRP A 360 20.39 -10.38 0.39
CA TRP A 360 19.12 -9.64 0.30
C TRP A 360 18.21 -10.13 -0.83
N PHE A 361 18.80 -10.57 -1.94
CA PHE A 361 18.07 -11.08 -3.10
C PHE A 361 17.31 -12.37 -2.78
N LYS A 362 17.67 -13.12 -1.72
CA LYS A 362 16.91 -14.29 -1.25
C LYS A 362 15.53 -13.94 -0.67
N LYS A 363 15.22 -12.64 -0.49
CA LYS A 363 13.88 -12.15 -0.17
C LYS A 363 13.03 -11.84 -1.40
N LEU A 364 13.58 -12.01 -2.61
CA LEU A 364 12.79 -11.97 -3.84
C LEU A 364 11.84 -13.15 -3.90
N ILE A 365 10.57 -12.84 -4.16
CA ILE A 365 9.51 -13.85 -4.29
C ILE A 365 9.39 -14.38 -5.73
N GLY A 366 9.83 -13.58 -6.71
CA GLY A 366 9.68 -13.91 -8.13
C GLY A 366 9.45 -12.67 -9.00
N PHE A 367 9.21 -12.92 -10.29
CA PHE A 367 9.06 -11.89 -11.32
C PHE A 367 7.66 -11.95 -11.92
N LEU A 368 6.91 -10.85 -11.81
CA LEU A 368 5.66 -10.63 -12.51
C LEU A 368 5.97 -10.15 -13.92
N VAL A 369 5.54 -10.88 -14.94
CA VAL A 369 5.60 -10.44 -16.33
C VAL A 369 4.52 -9.38 -16.54
N LEU A 370 4.90 -8.20 -17.03
CA LEU A 370 3.95 -7.09 -17.18
C LEU A 370 3.19 -7.23 -18.50
N PRO A 371 1.87 -7.46 -18.51
CA PRO A 371 1.13 -7.76 -19.75
C PRO A 371 1.18 -6.65 -20.81
N SER A 372 1.31 -5.39 -20.35
CA SER A 372 1.44 -4.21 -21.22
C SER A 372 2.79 -4.16 -21.95
N PHE A 373 3.74 -5.02 -21.60
CA PHE A 373 5.09 -5.06 -22.14
C PHE A 373 5.45 -6.46 -22.61
N LYS A 374 5.92 -6.59 -23.86
CA LYS A 374 6.38 -7.88 -24.37
C LYS A 374 7.70 -8.36 -23.74
N TYR A 375 8.50 -7.42 -23.23
CA TYR A 375 9.91 -7.67 -22.89
C TYR A 375 10.30 -7.24 -21.47
N VAL A 376 9.33 -6.88 -20.63
CA VAL A 376 9.59 -6.30 -19.29
C VAL A 376 8.94 -7.15 -18.23
N CYS A 377 9.69 -7.47 -17.19
CA CYS A 377 9.17 -8.03 -15.96
C CYS A 377 9.45 -7.11 -14.77
N ALA A 378 8.59 -7.20 -13.76
CA ALA A 378 8.73 -6.50 -12.50
C ALA A 378 8.91 -7.52 -11.39
N CYS A 379 9.97 -7.38 -10.62
CA CYS A 379 10.19 -8.15 -9.43
C CYS A 379 9.64 -7.37 -8.24
N ALA A 380 8.71 -7.97 -7.48
CA ALA A 380 8.38 -7.45 -6.17
C ALA A 380 9.50 -7.86 -5.21
N LEU A 381 10.10 -6.87 -4.56
CA LEU A 381 11.21 -7.05 -3.64
C LEU A 381 10.87 -6.41 -2.31
N TRP A 382 10.96 -7.20 -1.26
CA TRP A 382 11.05 -6.65 0.07
C TRP A 382 12.50 -6.24 0.38
N VAL A 383 12.75 -4.94 0.60
CA VAL A 383 14.06 -4.42 1.04
C VAL A 383 13.90 -3.87 2.45
N HIS A 384 14.57 -4.48 3.43
CA HIS A 384 14.86 -3.78 4.68
C HIS A 384 15.69 -2.55 4.31
N CYS A 385 15.21 -1.34 4.61
CA CYS A 385 16.01 -0.12 4.53
C CYS A 385 17.26 -0.28 5.42
N TRP A 386 18.34 -0.80 4.85
CA TRP A 386 19.69 -0.61 5.35
C TRP A 386 20.26 0.60 4.60
N ALA A 387 20.94 1.49 5.30
CA ALA A 387 21.44 2.77 4.79
C ALA A 387 22.50 2.67 3.66
N GLY A 388 22.71 1.49 3.07
CA GLY A 388 23.77 1.20 2.11
C GLY A 388 23.35 0.67 0.73
N VAL A 389 22.10 0.19 0.55
CA VAL A 389 21.65 -0.31 -0.78
C VAL A 389 20.82 0.77 -1.47
N ARG A 390 21.43 1.49 -2.42
CA ARG A 390 20.69 2.35 -3.35
C ARG A 390 20.11 1.48 -4.47
N VAL A 391 18.89 0.99 -4.26
CA VAL A 391 18.05 0.57 -5.39
C VAL A 391 17.56 1.85 -6.07
N TYR A 392 17.83 2.01 -7.37
CA TYR A 392 17.41 3.19 -8.12
C TYR A 392 15.88 3.18 -8.29
N GLY A 393 15.21 4.00 -7.48
CA GLY A 393 13.79 4.33 -7.55
C GLY A 393 13.56 5.45 -6.56
N ASP A 394 12.89 6.53 -6.98
CA ASP A 394 12.64 7.69 -6.12
C ASP A 394 11.78 7.26 -4.92
N PHE A 395 12.43 7.12 -3.77
CA PHE A 395 11.78 6.82 -2.50
C PHE A 395 10.87 7.97 -2.11
N VAL A 396 9.58 7.68 -1.90
CA VAL A 396 8.71 8.54 -1.10
C VAL A 396 8.92 8.10 0.35
N ARG A 397 9.86 8.73 1.05
CA ARG A 397 9.88 8.75 2.52
C ARG A 397 8.88 9.79 3.01
#